data_AF-G0TVA3-F1
#
_entry.id   AF-G0TVA3-F1
#
_cell.length_a   1.000
_cell.length_b   1.000
_cell.length_c   1.000
_cell.angle_alpha   90.00
_cell.angle_beta   90.00
_cell.angle_gamma   90.00
#
_symmetry.space_group_name_H-M   'P 1'
#
loop_
_entity.id
_entity.type
_entity.pdbx_description
1 polymer ?
#
loop_
_entity_poly.entity_id
_entity_poly.type
_entity_poly.pdbx_seq_one_letter_code
_entity_poly.pdbx_strand_id
1 'polypeptide(L)'
;MKIKELRLFLEDRGLTCPGCQEKTDFVRIAFQNRDKKPLSQEGKRDIPNAPFWEVWRDNAKVACEGAVTKRGLDVAGQPQADICQAIAFVTESFFMQHGKRTASKLHKTADALLKTSYKNVYYDAGRVLLERLSNYCLASQSNQKICGSISELTTLLEGAKVADFGKWITNVGIENTNPMYEILDKRDDL
;
A
#
# COMPACT_ATOMS: atom_id res chain seq x y z
N MET A 1 9.07 -33.08 6.82
CA MET A 1 9.97 -31.96 7.13
C MET A 1 11.25 -32.40 7.83
N LYS A 2 12.39 -31.86 7.37
CA LYS A 2 13.71 -31.91 8.01
C LYS A 2 13.80 -30.85 9.13
N ILE A 3 14.78 -30.99 10.04
CA ILE A 3 14.99 -30.01 11.14
C ILE A 3 15.22 -28.59 10.60
N LYS A 4 15.93 -28.44 9.48
CA LYS A 4 16.15 -27.15 8.83
C LYS A 4 14.84 -26.49 8.38
N GLU A 5 13.92 -27.27 7.80
CA GLU A 5 12.61 -26.78 7.37
C GLU A 5 11.72 -26.42 8.57
N LEU A 6 11.82 -27.17 9.68
CA LEU A 6 11.10 -26.86 10.92
C LEU A 6 11.61 -25.57 11.60
N ARG A 7 12.91 -25.30 11.53
CA ARG A 7 13.48 -24.01 11.98
C ARG A 7 12.94 -22.86 11.15
N LEU A 8 12.96 -22.99 9.83
CA LEU A 8 12.41 -21.98 8.92
C LEU A 8 10.91 -21.75 9.17
N PHE A 9 10.13 -22.82 9.41
CA PHE A 9 8.71 -22.72 9.71
C PHE A 9 8.42 -21.93 11.00
N LEU A 10 9.24 -22.10 12.05
CA LEU A 10 9.13 -21.36 13.30
C LEU A 10 9.63 -19.91 13.13
N GLU A 11 10.76 -19.71 12.47
CA GLU A 11 11.34 -18.38 12.19
C GLU A 11 10.37 -17.52 11.37
N ASP A 12 9.74 -18.10 10.34
CA ASP A 12 8.70 -17.48 9.55
C ASP A 12 7.47 -17.07 10.38
N ARG A 13 7.30 -17.55 11.62
CA ARG A 13 6.24 -17.15 12.56
C ARG A 13 6.74 -16.32 13.75
N GLY A 14 7.97 -15.79 13.65
CA GLY A 14 8.62 -15.03 14.73
C GLY A 14 8.89 -15.87 15.97
N LEU A 15 8.98 -17.19 15.82
CA LEU A 15 9.28 -18.14 16.88
C LEU A 15 10.72 -18.60 16.78
N THR A 16 11.40 -18.64 17.91
CA THR A 16 12.72 -19.26 18.03
C THR A 16 12.62 -20.43 18.99
N CYS A 17 13.38 -21.49 18.73
CA CYS A 17 13.57 -22.57 19.69
C CYS A 17 15.04 -22.70 20.07
N PRO A 18 15.53 -21.88 21.00
CA PRO A 18 16.86 -22.07 21.57
C PRO A 18 16.86 -23.38 22.38
N GLY A 19 17.64 -24.37 21.92
CA GLY A 19 17.80 -25.66 22.60
C GLY A 19 17.06 -26.84 21.97
N CYS A 20 16.24 -26.65 20.93
CA CYS A 20 15.65 -27.78 20.21
C CYS A 20 16.74 -28.58 19.46
N GLN A 21 16.93 -29.84 19.86
CA GLN A 21 17.85 -30.77 19.21
C GLN A 21 17.09 -31.84 18.42
N GLU A 22 15.93 -32.25 18.91
CA GLU A 22 15.12 -33.28 18.28
C GLU A 22 13.97 -32.70 17.47
N LYS A 23 13.54 -33.44 16.45
CA LYS A 23 12.41 -33.06 15.58
C LYS A 23 11.11 -32.85 16.38
N THR A 24 10.91 -33.66 17.42
CA THR A 24 9.77 -33.64 18.36
C THR A 24 9.64 -32.30 19.07
N ASP A 25 10.75 -31.66 19.45
CA ASP A 25 10.74 -30.37 20.14
C ASP A 25 10.21 -29.25 19.23
N PHE A 26 10.66 -29.21 17.97
CA PHE A 26 10.18 -28.23 16.99
C PHE A 26 8.69 -28.39 16.68
N VAL A 27 8.23 -29.65 16.53
CA VAL A 27 6.80 -29.95 16.28
C VAL A 27 5.94 -29.56 17.48
N ARG A 28 6.42 -29.78 18.72
CA ARG A 28 5.72 -29.36 19.93
C ARG A 28 5.51 -27.85 19.96
N ILE A 29 6.54 -27.05 19.65
CA ILE A 29 6.45 -25.59 19.62
C ILE A 29 5.53 -25.11 18.49
N ALA A 30 5.63 -25.73 17.31
CA ALA A 30 4.73 -25.44 16.20
C ALA A 30 3.26 -25.69 16.56
N PHE A 31 2.96 -26.81 17.24
CA PHE A 31 1.61 -27.14 17.67
C PHE A 31 1.09 -26.20 18.76
N GLN A 32 1.93 -25.85 19.74
CA GLN A 32 1.60 -24.89 20.80
C GLN A 32 1.31 -23.49 20.27
N ASN A 33 1.86 -23.15 19.10
CA ASN A 33 1.71 -21.84 18.46
C ASN A 33 1.02 -21.95 17.09
N ARG A 34 0.14 -22.94 16.90
CA ARG A 34 -0.53 -23.21 15.61
C ARG A 34 -1.35 -22.02 15.08
N ASP A 35 -1.79 -21.14 15.97
CA ASP A 35 -2.59 -19.97 15.65
C ASP A 35 -1.72 -18.76 15.20
N LYS A 36 -0.39 -18.84 15.35
CA LYS A 36 0.52 -17.81 14.82
C LYS A 36 0.64 -17.96 13.31
N LYS A 37 0.22 -16.91 12.61
CA LYS A 37 0.40 -16.78 11.17
C LYS A 37 1.87 -16.49 10.85
N PRO A 38 2.34 -16.88 9.66
CA PRO A 38 3.61 -16.39 9.14
C PRO A 38 3.72 -14.86 9.29
N LEU A 39 4.89 -14.35 9.63
CA LEU A 39 5.30 -12.96 9.53
C LEU A 39 5.11 -12.45 8.09
N SER A 40 5.27 -13.32 7.09
CA SER A 40 4.94 -13.04 5.69
C SER A 40 3.43 -12.83 5.43
N GLN A 41 2.57 -13.26 6.37
CA GLN A 41 1.13 -13.02 6.39
C GLN A 41 0.71 -11.93 7.39
N GLU A 42 1.57 -11.52 8.33
CA GLU A 42 1.35 -10.34 9.17
C GLU A 42 1.38 -9.07 8.29
N GLY A 43 0.19 -8.58 7.95
CA GLY A 43 0.00 -7.44 7.06
C GLY A 43 -0.37 -7.80 5.62
N LYS A 44 -0.76 -9.05 5.30
CA LYS A 44 -1.54 -9.33 4.08
C LYS A 44 -2.90 -8.60 4.23
N ARG A 45 -2.93 -7.35 3.78
CA ARG A 45 -4.17 -6.59 3.57
C ARG A 45 -4.97 -7.32 2.51
N ASP A 46 -6.27 -7.46 2.72
CA ASP A 46 -7.17 -7.97 1.69
C ASP A 46 -7.06 -7.05 0.46
N ILE A 47 -6.67 -7.63 -0.67
CA ILE A 47 -6.47 -6.89 -1.92
C ILE A 47 -7.85 -6.81 -2.60
N PRO A 48 -8.40 -5.60 -2.81
CA PRO A 48 -9.70 -5.46 -3.44
C PRO A 48 -9.71 -6.03 -4.86
N ASN A 49 -10.82 -6.65 -5.25
CA ASN A 49 -11.03 -7.11 -6.62
C ASN A 49 -11.50 -5.95 -7.52
N ALA A 50 -10.61 -5.00 -7.78
CA ALA A 50 -10.87 -3.84 -8.63
C ALA A 50 -9.57 -3.34 -9.30
N PRO A 51 -9.65 -2.52 -10.36
CA PRO A 51 -8.47 -1.97 -11.00
C PRO A 51 -7.61 -1.11 -10.05
N PHE A 52 -6.29 -1.17 -10.22
CA PHE A 52 -5.31 -0.43 -9.41
C PHE A 52 -5.68 1.05 -9.15
N TRP A 53 -6.07 1.78 -10.20
CA TRP A 53 -6.40 3.20 -10.11
C TRP A 53 -7.70 3.48 -9.35
N GLU A 54 -8.70 2.60 -9.44
CA GLU A 54 -9.96 2.72 -8.68
C GLU A 54 -9.72 2.45 -7.20
N VAL A 55 -8.90 1.45 -6.89
CA VAL A 55 -8.54 1.15 -5.50
C VAL A 55 -7.79 2.32 -4.85
N TRP A 56 -6.84 2.92 -5.57
CA TRP A 56 -6.12 4.07 -5.06
C TRP A 56 -6.93 5.38 -5.05
N ARG A 57 -7.93 5.53 -5.93
CA ARG A 57 -8.96 6.57 -5.82
C ARG A 57 -9.72 6.47 -4.50
N ASP A 58 -10.19 5.27 -4.18
CA ASP A 58 -10.97 5.04 -2.96
C ASP A 58 -10.10 5.24 -1.71
N ASN A 59 -8.85 4.77 -1.74
CA ASN A 59 -7.88 5.06 -0.68
C ASN A 59 -7.63 6.56 -0.51
N ALA A 60 -7.57 7.33 -1.61
CA ALA A 60 -7.39 8.78 -1.58
C ALA A 60 -8.59 9.49 -0.95
N LYS A 61 -9.80 9.07 -1.31
CA LYS A 61 -11.03 9.56 -0.69
C LYS A 61 -11.04 9.31 0.81
N VAL A 62 -10.80 8.06 1.24
CA VAL A 62 -10.73 7.68 2.66
C VAL A 62 -9.64 8.44 3.41
N ALA A 63 -8.48 8.69 2.78
CA ALA A 63 -7.41 9.49 3.40
C ALA A 63 -7.86 10.93 3.63
N CYS A 64 -8.53 11.54 2.66
CA CYS A 64 -9.00 12.91 2.74
C CYS A 64 -10.12 13.06 3.78
N GLU A 65 -11.16 12.22 3.73
CA GLU A 65 -12.27 12.24 4.69
C GLU A 65 -11.77 12.00 6.13
N GLY A 66 -10.80 11.10 6.29
CA GLY A 66 -10.10 10.90 7.57
C GLY A 66 -9.35 12.16 8.04
N ALA A 67 -8.70 12.90 7.14
CA ALA A 67 -8.03 14.17 7.46
C ALA A 67 -9.03 15.29 7.80
N VAL A 68 -10.18 15.35 7.13
CA VAL A 68 -11.29 16.27 7.44
C VAL A 68 -11.82 15.99 8.85
N THR A 69 -12.11 14.73 9.15
CA THR A 69 -12.63 14.29 10.46
C THR A 69 -11.64 14.61 11.58
N LYS A 70 -10.33 14.34 11.37
CA LYS A 70 -9.27 14.67 12.35
C LYS A 70 -9.16 16.17 12.65
N ARG A 71 -9.63 17.03 11.74
CA ARG A 71 -9.65 18.49 11.92
C ARG A 71 -10.96 19.00 12.54
N GLY A 72 -11.91 18.12 12.85
CA GLY A 72 -13.22 18.49 13.40
C GLY A 72 -14.13 19.19 12.38
N LEU A 73 -13.88 18.97 11.09
CA LEU A 73 -14.65 19.55 9.99
C LEU A 73 -15.72 18.54 9.51
N ASP A 74 -16.78 19.05 8.88
CA ASP A 74 -17.82 18.21 8.27
C ASP A 74 -17.34 17.65 6.92
N VAL A 75 -17.41 16.33 6.77
CA VAL A 75 -17.03 15.60 5.55
C VAL A 75 -17.98 15.91 4.39
N ALA A 76 -19.27 16.08 4.68
CA ALA A 76 -20.27 16.46 3.68
C ALA A 76 -20.31 17.97 3.42
N GLY A 77 -19.61 18.75 4.26
CA GLY A 77 -19.57 20.20 4.19
C GLY A 77 -18.71 20.71 3.03
N GLN A 78 -19.03 21.91 2.57
CA GLN A 78 -18.22 22.61 1.57
C GLN A 78 -17.21 23.56 2.24
N PRO A 79 -15.96 23.63 1.75
CA PRO A 79 -15.44 23.04 0.50
C PRO A 79 -14.85 21.61 0.64
N GLN A 80 -14.99 20.96 1.80
CA GLN A 80 -14.29 19.70 2.11
C GLN A 80 -14.70 18.55 1.18
N ALA A 81 -16.01 18.40 0.93
CA ALA A 81 -16.54 17.39 0.03
C ALA A 81 -15.94 17.51 -1.38
N ASP A 82 -15.93 18.73 -1.94
CA ASP A 82 -15.39 18.99 -3.28
C ASP A 82 -13.88 18.70 -3.35
N ILE A 83 -13.13 19.06 -2.31
CA ILE A 83 -11.69 18.79 -2.24
C ILE A 83 -11.41 17.29 -2.19
N CYS A 84 -12.12 16.53 -1.35
CA CYS A 84 -11.91 15.09 -1.27
C CYS A 84 -12.31 14.38 -2.56
N GLN A 85 -13.37 14.84 -3.23
CA GLN A 85 -13.77 14.36 -4.55
C GLN A 85 -12.70 14.67 -5.61
N ALA A 86 -12.14 15.89 -5.60
CA ALA A 86 -11.09 16.30 -6.52
C ALA A 86 -9.79 15.49 -6.31
N ILE A 87 -9.38 15.27 -5.06
CA ILE A 87 -8.23 14.42 -4.72
C ILE A 87 -8.43 13.00 -5.23
N ALA A 88 -9.61 12.41 -5.01
CA ALA A 88 -9.93 11.08 -5.49
C ALA A 88 -9.84 11.00 -7.02
N PHE A 89 -10.50 11.93 -7.72
CA PHE A 89 -10.52 12.00 -9.19
C PHE A 89 -9.12 12.18 -9.80
N VAL A 90 -8.32 13.09 -9.24
CA VAL A 90 -6.97 13.35 -9.74
C VAL A 90 -6.04 12.16 -9.45
N THR A 91 -6.20 11.51 -8.30
CA THR A 91 -5.44 10.28 -7.98
C THR A 91 -5.77 9.15 -8.96
N GLU A 92 -7.05 8.94 -9.25
CA GLU A 92 -7.50 7.96 -10.26
C GLU A 92 -6.88 8.27 -11.63
N SER A 93 -7.05 9.50 -12.11
CA SER A 93 -6.59 9.94 -13.43
C SER A 93 -5.07 9.81 -13.55
N PHE A 94 -4.34 10.24 -12.50
CA PHE A 94 -2.89 10.13 -12.42
C PHE A 94 -2.44 8.67 -12.53
N PHE A 95 -3.00 7.77 -11.72
CA PHE A 95 -2.62 6.36 -11.76
C PHE A 95 -3.12 5.63 -13.00
N MET A 96 -4.23 6.06 -13.59
CA MET A 96 -4.68 5.52 -14.86
C MET A 96 -3.67 5.85 -15.98
N GLN A 97 -3.10 7.06 -15.99
CA GLN A 97 -2.11 7.45 -17.00
C GLN A 97 -0.71 6.90 -16.69
N HIS A 98 -0.17 7.23 -15.51
CA HIS A 98 1.19 6.87 -15.10
C HIS A 98 1.32 5.42 -14.70
N GLY A 99 0.30 4.84 -14.05
CA GLY A 99 0.28 3.41 -13.72
C GLY A 99 0.23 2.54 -14.98
N LYS A 100 -0.60 2.89 -15.99
CA LYS A 100 -0.59 2.18 -17.29
C LYS A 100 0.78 2.31 -17.97
N ARG A 101 1.38 3.50 -17.99
CA ARG A 101 2.72 3.71 -18.58
C ARG A 101 3.79 2.86 -17.88
N THR A 102 3.80 2.85 -16.55
CA THR A 102 4.74 2.06 -15.74
C THR A 102 4.52 0.55 -15.94
N ALA A 103 3.25 0.10 -15.93
CA ALA A 103 2.88 -1.28 -16.21
C ALA A 103 3.41 -1.74 -17.57
N SER A 104 3.15 -0.97 -18.63
CA SER A 104 3.64 -1.27 -19.98
C SER A 104 5.16 -1.29 -20.07
N LYS A 105 5.85 -0.31 -19.47
CA LYS A 105 7.32 -0.21 -19.49
C LYS A 105 8.00 -1.39 -18.78
N LEU A 106 7.35 -1.94 -17.75
CA LEU A 106 7.87 -3.03 -16.94
C LEU A 106 7.28 -4.39 -17.29
N HIS A 107 6.47 -4.46 -18.36
CA HIS A 107 5.75 -5.67 -18.79
C HIS A 107 4.92 -6.33 -17.68
N LYS A 108 4.20 -5.50 -16.90
CA LYS A 108 3.33 -5.94 -15.79
C LYS A 108 1.86 -5.63 -16.04
N THR A 109 0.98 -6.36 -15.36
CA THR A 109 -0.47 -6.09 -15.37
C THR A 109 -0.85 -5.09 -14.28
N ALA A 110 -2.01 -4.45 -14.42
CA ALA A 110 -2.56 -3.57 -13.37
C ALA A 110 -2.81 -4.33 -12.05
N ASP A 111 -3.23 -5.60 -12.12
CA ASP A 111 -3.38 -6.49 -10.96
C ASP A 111 -2.04 -6.72 -10.24
N ALA A 112 -0.96 -6.94 -10.98
CA ALA A 112 0.36 -7.13 -10.38
C ALA A 112 0.86 -5.86 -9.68
N LEU A 113 0.61 -4.67 -10.26
CA LEU A 113 0.89 -3.40 -9.59
C LEU A 113 0.07 -3.23 -8.32
N LEU A 114 -1.23 -3.58 -8.35
CA LEU A 114 -2.10 -3.52 -7.18
C LEU A 114 -1.56 -4.41 -6.05
N LYS A 115 -1.25 -5.67 -6.36
CA LYS A 115 -0.67 -6.62 -5.40
C LYS A 115 0.59 -6.10 -4.74
N THR A 116 1.53 -5.57 -5.52
CA THR A 116 2.76 -4.99 -4.98
C THR A 116 2.48 -3.73 -4.14
N SER A 117 1.56 -2.86 -4.60
CA SER A 117 1.21 -1.65 -3.85
C SER A 117 0.53 -1.93 -2.51
N TYR A 118 -0.05 -3.13 -2.31
CA TYR A 118 -0.70 -3.55 -1.07
C TYR A 118 0.24 -4.26 -0.09
N LYS A 119 1.50 -4.50 -0.47
CA LYS A 119 2.55 -4.92 0.47
C LYS A 119 2.82 -3.78 1.47
N ASN A 120 3.07 -4.14 2.74
CA ASN A 120 3.17 -3.21 3.88
C ASN A 120 3.90 -1.90 3.56
N VAL A 121 5.17 -1.98 3.17
CA VAL A 121 6.01 -0.79 2.93
C VAL A 121 5.45 0.11 1.84
N TYR A 122 4.90 -0.45 0.76
CA TYR A 122 4.37 0.34 -0.36
C TYR A 122 3.02 0.96 -0.06
N TYR A 123 2.14 0.20 0.60
CA TYR A 123 0.83 0.68 1.01
C TYR A 123 0.99 1.84 1.98
N ASP A 124 1.80 1.67 3.03
CA ASP A 124 2.00 2.69 4.06
C ASP A 124 2.67 3.94 3.48
N ALA A 125 3.66 3.79 2.60
CA ALA A 125 4.25 4.92 1.88
C ALA A 125 3.22 5.67 1.04
N GLY A 126 2.38 4.96 0.27
CA GLY A 126 1.35 5.59 -0.55
C GLY A 126 0.28 6.29 0.30
N ARG A 127 -0.12 5.70 1.43
CA ARG A 127 -1.03 6.32 2.41
C ARG A 127 -0.45 7.60 2.98
N VAL A 128 0.83 7.62 3.35
CA VAL A 128 1.50 8.84 3.83
C VAL A 128 1.49 9.95 2.78
N LEU A 129 1.67 9.62 1.50
CA LEU A 129 1.58 10.61 0.42
C LEU A 129 0.16 11.18 0.28
N LEU A 130 -0.87 10.32 0.35
CA LEU A 130 -2.28 10.76 0.32
C LEU A 130 -2.63 11.64 1.52
N GLU A 131 -2.13 11.31 2.70
CA GLU A 131 -2.33 12.10 3.92
C GLU A 131 -1.62 13.45 3.83
N ARG A 132 -0.39 13.51 3.27
CA ARG A 132 0.32 14.78 3.03
C ARG A 132 -0.45 15.68 2.07
N LEU A 133 -0.93 15.11 0.96
CA LEU A 133 -1.72 15.84 -0.03
C LEU A 133 -3.01 16.39 0.61
N SER A 134 -3.76 15.53 1.31
CA SER A 134 -5.00 15.91 1.99
C SER A 134 -4.77 17.01 3.03
N ASN A 135 -3.71 16.87 3.84
CA ASN A 135 -3.36 17.87 4.84
C ASN A 135 -2.93 19.20 4.22
N TYR A 136 -2.20 19.18 3.11
CA TYR A 136 -1.85 20.38 2.36
C TYR A 136 -3.11 21.12 1.90
N CYS A 137 -4.03 20.40 1.24
CA CYS A 137 -5.26 20.98 0.70
C CYS A 137 -6.18 21.55 1.79
N LEU A 138 -6.23 20.91 2.96
CA LEU A 138 -7.09 21.32 4.07
C LEU A 138 -6.43 22.33 5.03
N ALA A 139 -5.16 22.69 4.83
CA ALA A 139 -4.42 23.53 5.77
C ALA A 139 -4.91 24.98 5.83
N SER A 140 -5.36 25.54 4.71
CA SER A 140 -5.74 26.95 4.60
C SER A 140 -6.70 27.18 3.43
N GLN A 141 -7.44 28.28 3.46
CA GLN A 141 -8.35 28.65 2.37
C GLN A 141 -7.61 28.91 1.04
N SER A 142 -6.35 29.36 1.08
CA SER A 142 -5.53 29.48 -0.12
C SER A 142 -5.25 28.11 -0.75
N ASN A 143 -4.91 27.12 0.06
CA ASN A 143 -4.62 25.77 -0.43
C ASN A 143 -5.90 25.05 -0.90
N GLN A 144 -7.03 25.34 -0.27
CA GLN A 144 -8.33 24.85 -0.72
C GLN A 144 -8.66 25.34 -2.13
N LYS A 145 -8.36 26.61 -2.46
CA LYS A 145 -8.53 27.14 -3.82
C LYS A 145 -7.61 26.43 -4.83
N ILE A 146 -6.36 26.18 -4.46
CA ILE A 146 -5.40 25.45 -5.29
C ILE A 146 -5.90 24.02 -5.55
N CYS A 147 -6.32 23.32 -4.49
CA CYS A 147 -6.82 21.95 -4.61
C CYS A 147 -8.22 21.85 -5.22
N GLY A 148 -8.93 22.97 -5.40
CA GLY A 148 -10.13 23.05 -6.23
C GLY A 148 -9.83 23.05 -7.73
N SER A 149 -8.58 23.31 -8.13
CA SER A 149 -8.13 23.25 -9.52
C SER A 149 -7.51 21.89 -9.84
N ILE A 150 -8.12 21.14 -10.76
CA ILE A 150 -7.64 19.81 -11.17
C ILE A 150 -6.21 19.85 -11.70
N SER A 151 -5.84 20.88 -12.47
CA SER A 151 -4.50 21.01 -13.07
C SER A 151 -3.43 21.28 -12.02
N GLU A 152 -3.71 22.17 -11.07
CA GLU A 152 -2.79 22.49 -9.98
C GLU A 152 -2.65 21.29 -9.04
N LEU A 153 -3.77 20.64 -8.70
CA LEU A 153 -3.77 19.44 -7.88
C LEU A 153 -2.97 18.30 -8.53
N THR A 154 -3.10 18.10 -9.85
CA THR A 154 -2.29 17.12 -10.60
C THR A 154 -0.80 17.43 -10.50
N THR A 155 -0.43 18.72 -10.58
CA THR A 155 0.96 19.16 -10.40
C THR A 155 1.48 18.85 -9.00
N LEU A 156 0.63 18.88 -7.97
CA LEU A 156 1.01 18.52 -6.60
C LEU A 156 1.24 17.01 -6.40
N LEU A 157 0.57 16.15 -7.19
CA LEU A 157 0.82 14.70 -7.20
C LEU A 157 2.12 14.32 -7.93
N GLU A 158 2.57 15.18 -8.86
CA GLU A 158 3.84 15.04 -9.57
C GLU A 158 5.00 15.72 -8.83
N GLY A 159 4.69 16.71 -8.00
CA GLY A 159 5.66 17.56 -7.33
C GLY A 159 6.26 16.93 -6.08
N ALA A 160 7.59 16.81 -6.05
CA ALA A 160 8.35 16.25 -4.93
C ALA A 160 8.14 16.95 -3.56
N LYS A 161 7.55 18.16 -3.54
CA LYS A 161 7.34 18.95 -2.32
C LYS A 161 6.11 18.54 -1.51
N VAL A 162 5.08 17.96 -2.13
CA VAL A 162 3.82 17.63 -1.45
C VAL A 162 3.54 16.14 -1.50
N ALA A 163 3.42 15.56 -2.70
CA ALA A 163 3.30 14.13 -2.88
C ALA A 163 4.05 13.71 -4.15
N ASP A 164 5.06 12.85 -4.03
CA ASP A 164 5.82 12.33 -5.17
C ASP A 164 5.25 10.97 -5.60
N PHE A 165 4.03 10.97 -6.15
CA PHE A 165 3.38 9.72 -6.58
C PHE A 165 4.06 9.10 -7.80
N GLY A 166 4.73 9.92 -8.63
CA GLY A 166 5.51 9.44 -9.77
C GLY A 166 6.67 8.54 -9.36
N LYS A 167 7.46 8.96 -8.37
CA LYS A 167 8.53 8.12 -7.81
C LYS A 167 7.98 6.90 -7.09
N TRP A 168 6.89 7.06 -6.33
CA TRP A 168 6.27 5.95 -5.62
C TRP A 168 5.78 4.85 -6.57
N ILE A 169 5.01 5.18 -7.62
CA ILE A 169 4.50 4.18 -8.57
C ILE A 169 5.63 3.50 -9.36
N THR A 170 6.69 4.23 -9.65
CA THR A 170 7.89 3.67 -10.29
C THR A 170 8.56 2.63 -9.38
N ASN A 171 8.67 2.90 -8.08
CA ASN A 171 9.22 1.94 -7.11
C ASN A 171 8.33 0.71 -6.92
N VAL A 172 7.01 0.89 -6.87
CA VAL A 172 6.04 -0.24 -6.88
C VAL A 172 6.24 -1.10 -8.12
N GLY A 173 6.44 -0.46 -9.28
CA GLY A 173 6.76 -1.15 -10.52
C GLY A 173 8.08 -1.94 -10.44
N ILE A 174 9.18 -1.30 -10.03
CA ILE A 174 10.50 -1.95 -9.93
C ILE A 174 10.46 -3.16 -8.99
N GLU A 175 9.80 -3.05 -7.83
CA GLU A 175 9.71 -4.16 -6.89
C GLU A 175 8.98 -5.37 -7.48
N ASN A 176 7.95 -5.11 -8.29
CA ASN A 176 7.25 -6.17 -9.02
C ASN A 176 8.18 -6.88 -10.03
N THR A 177 9.23 -6.23 -10.52
CA THR A 177 10.21 -6.85 -11.42
C THR A 177 11.31 -7.65 -10.72
N ASN A 178 11.36 -7.64 -9.38
CA ASN A 178 12.39 -8.34 -8.63
C ASN A 178 12.06 -9.85 -8.52
N PRO A 179 12.82 -10.75 -9.21
CA PRO A 179 12.52 -12.18 -9.26
C PRO A 179 12.64 -12.88 -7.90
N MET A 180 13.32 -12.26 -6.92
CA MET A 180 13.38 -12.80 -5.55
C MET A 180 12.00 -12.87 -4.88
N TYR A 181 11.07 -11.96 -5.21
CA TYR A 181 9.73 -11.99 -4.61
C TYR A 181 8.79 -12.98 -5.28
N GLU A 182 8.95 -13.26 -6.58
CA GLU A 182 8.21 -14.36 -7.22
C GLU A 182 8.60 -15.71 -6.60
N ILE A 183 9.85 -15.88 -6.15
CA ILE A 183 10.33 -17.08 -5.45
C ILE A 183 9.77 -17.16 -4.03
N LEU A 184 9.54 -16.01 -3.37
CA LEU A 184 8.95 -15.96 -2.03
C LEU A 184 7.44 -16.17 -2.04
N ASP A 185 6.72 -15.63 -3.03
CA ASP A 185 5.27 -15.86 -3.20
C ASP A 185 4.95 -17.29 -3.69
N LYS A 186 5.88 -17.94 -4.43
CA LYS A 186 5.81 -19.37 -4.83
C LYS A 186 6.37 -20.34 -3.78
N ARG A 187 6.54 -19.90 -2.54
CA ARG A 187 6.93 -20.77 -1.42
C ARG A 187 5.79 -20.98 -0.42
N ASP A 188 4.59 -20.48 -0.72
CA ASP A 188 3.36 -20.75 0.05
C ASP A 188 2.94 -22.24 -0.02
N ASP A 189 3.62 -23.07 -0.83
CA ASP A 189 3.43 -24.51 -1.05
C ASP A 189 4.54 -25.43 -0.48
N LEU A 190 5.43 -24.94 0.41
CA LEU A 190 6.44 -25.75 1.12
C LEU A 190 6.33 -25.71 2.66
#